data_AF-A0A946RKW4-F1
#
_entry.id   AF-A0A946RKW4-F1
#
_cell.length_a   1.000
_cell.length_b   1.000
_cell.length_c   1.000
_cell.angle_alpha   90.00
_cell.angle_beta   90.00
_cell.angle_gamma   90.00
#
_symmetry.space_group_name_H-M   'P 1'
#
loop_
_entity.id
_entity.type
_entity.pdbx_description
1 polymer ?
#
loop_
_entity_poly.entity_id
_entity_poly.type
_entity_poly.pdbx_seq_one_letter_code
_entity_poly.pdbx_strand_id
1 'polypeptide(L)'
;MVKKKVYISFDFQNDRAFKNELVAASQAEGANFKIANWSTKPANIDPKWLKETKYHISRCDAFVVVIGVNTETAEGVRHELDI
;
A
#
# COMPACT_ATOMS: atom_id res chain seq x y z
N MET A 1 22.57 -5.50 0.35
CA MET A 1 21.46 -6.42 0.70
C MET A 1 20.29 -6.18 -0.24
N VAL A 2 19.49 -7.20 -0.56
CA VAL A 2 18.27 -7.01 -1.37
C VAL A 2 17.23 -6.28 -0.51
N LYS A 3 16.77 -5.10 -0.93
CA LYS A 3 15.75 -4.33 -0.21
C LYS A 3 14.43 -5.10 -0.17
N LYS A 4 13.83 -5.21 1.01
CA LYS A 4 12.50 -5.81 1.22
C LYS A 4 11.44 -5.02 0.48
N LYS A 5 10.60 -5.69 -0.29
CA LYS A 5 9.55 -5.06 -1.08
C LYS A 5 8.28 -4.93 -0.24
N VAL A 6 7.78 -3.72 -0.09
CA VAL A 6 6.66 -3.40 0.80
C VAL A 6 5.46 -2.95 -0.02
N TYR A 7 4.31 -3.59 0.18
CA TYR A 7 3.02 -3.07 -0.25
C TYR A 7 2.51 -2.09 0.82
N ILE A 8 2.05 -0.89 0.41
CA ILE A 8 1.41 0.06 1.32
C ILE A 8 -0.06 0.16 0.97
N SER A 9 -0.90 -0.14 1.95
CA SER A 9 -2.33 0.16 2.00
C SER A 9 -2.55 1.46 2.77
N PHE A 10 -3.28 2.41 2.21
CA PHE A 10 -3.55 3.71 2.82
C PHE A 10 -4.83 4.34 2.25
N ASP A 11 -5.41 5.29 2.97
CA ASP A 11 -6.51 6.09 2.44
C ASP A 11 -6.00 7.05 1.36
N PHE A 12 -6.38 6.81 0.10
CA PHE A 12 -5.92 7.61 -1.03
C PHE A 12 -6.37 9.08 -0.97
N GLN A 13 -7.50 9.36 -0.31
CA GLN A 13 -8.07 10.70 -0.20
C GLN A 13 -7.44 11.48 0.95
N ASN A 14 -7.23 10.82 2.09
CA ASN A 14 -6.85 11.49 3.34
C ASN A 14 -5.35 11.35 3.69
N ASP A 15 -4.71 10.20 3.38
CA ASP A 15 -3.42 9.82 3.95
C ASP A 15 -2.25 9.87 2.93
N ARG A 16 -2.41 10.61 1.83
CA ARG A 16 -1.37 10.70 0.79
C ARG A 16 -0.05 11.27 1.31
N ALA A 17 -0.10 12.18 2.28
CA ALA A 17 1.09 12.74 2.92
C ALA A 17 1.94 11.65 3.58
N PHE A 18 1.33 10.81 4.42
CA PHE A 18 2.01 9.69 5.08
C PHE A 18 2.59 8.67 4.10
N LYS A 19 1.85 8.37 3.02
CA LYS A 19 2.38 7.52 1.94
C LYS A 19 3.64 8.13 1.32
N ASN A 20 3.68 9.45 1.11
CA ASN A 20 4.83 10.11 0.51
C ASN A 20 6.06 10.12 1.45
N GLU A 21 5.83 10.28 2.75
CA GLU A 21 6.88 10.15 3.77
C GLU A 21 7.51 8.75 3.76
N LEU A 22 6.69 7.69 3.69
CA LEU A 22 7.19 6.31 3.59
C LEU A 22 7.98 6.06 2.29
N VAL A 23 7.57 6.66 1.17
CA VAL A 23 8.32 6.59 -0.08
C VAL A 23 9.68 7.27 0.07
N ALA A 24 9.72 8.49 0.64
CA ALA A 24 10.97 9.20 0.88
C ALA A 24 11.90 8.40 1.81
N ALA A 25 11.37 7.83 2.89
CA ALA A 25 12.13 6.97 3.81
C ALA A 25 12.71 5.73 3.10
N SER A 26 11.97 5.12 2.16
CA SER A 26 12.45 3.97 1.39
C SER A 26 13.60 4.30 0.42
N GLN A 27 13.74 5.59 0.07
CA GLN A 27 14.77 6.12 -0.82
C GLN A 27 15.99 6.67 -0.08
N ALA A 28 15.91 6.84 1.24
CA ALA A 28 17.02 7.29 2.07
C ALA A 28 18.23 6.34 2.00
N GLU A 29 19.41 6.90 2.24
CA GLU A 29 20.64 6.12 2.34
C GLU A 29 20.54 5.12 3.50
N GLY A 30 20.98 3.88 3.27
CA GLY A 30 20.87 2.80 4.26
C GLY A 30 19.48 2.17 4.40
N ALA A 31 18.45 2.64 3.68
CA ALA A 31 17.12 2.04 3.74
C ALA A 31 17.15 0.55 3.35
N ASN A 32 16.57 -0.31 4.20
CA ASN A 32 16.52 -1.76 4.02
C ASN A 32 15.25 -2.25 3.29
N PHE A 33 14.36 -1.34 2.90
CA PHE A 33 13.10 -1.63 2.22
C PHE A 33 12.88 -0.70 1.01
N LYS A 34 11.95 -1.09 0.14
CA LYS A 34 11.48 -0.31 -1.01
C LYS A 34 9.96 -0.43 -1.13
N ILE A 35 9.29 0.66 -1.48
CA ILE A 35 7.85 0.65 -1.72
C ILE A 35 7.54 0.07 -3.10
N ALA A 36 6.65 -0.90 -3.15
CA ALA A 36 6.08 -1.40 -4.39
C ALA A 36 5.08 -0.38 -4.91
N ASN A 37 5.38 0.25 -6.05
CA ASN A 37 4.50 1.23 -6.69
C ASN A 37 3.34 0.53 -7.42
N TRP A 38 2.48 -0.15 -6.65
CA TRP A 38 1.38 -0.99 -7.14
C TRP A 38 0.01 -0.56 -6.61
N SER A 39 -0.03 0.30 -5.59
CA SER A 39 -1.30 0.81 -5.07
C SER A 39 -1.96 1.69 -6.15
N THR A 40 -3.08 1.20 -6.67
CA THR A 40 -3.93 1.90 -7.64
C THR A 40 -5.10 2.53 -6.93
N LYS A 41 -5.55 3.68 -7.46
CA LYS A 41 -6.78 4.32 -6.96
C LYS A 41 -7.93 3.32 -7.13
N PRO A 42 -8.68 2.97 -6.08
CA PRO A 42 -9.84 2.08 -6.20
C PRO A 42 -10.96 2.87 -6.88
N ALA A 43 -10.87 3.03 -8.20
CA ALA A 43 -11.88 3.74 -8.98
C ALA A 43 -13.16 2.89 -9.08
N ASN A 44 -13.00 1.57 -9.17
CA ASN A 44 -14.05 0.56 -9.05
C ASN A 44 -13.44 -0.66 -8.33
N ILE A 45 -13.90 -0.98 -7.11
CA ILE A 45 -13.56 -2.25 -6.47
C ILE A 45 -14.36 -3.35 -7.20
N ASP A 46 -13.74 -3.94 -8.21
CA ASP A 46 -14.32 -5.01 -9.02
C ASP A 46 -13.51 -6.32 -8.87
N PRO A 47 -14.02 -7.47 -9.36
CA PRO A 47 -13.30 -8.74 -9.26
C PRO A 47 -11.91 -8.74 -9.92
N LYS A 48 -11.71 -7.90 -10.94
CA LYS A 48 -10.41 -7.77 -11.61
C LYS A 48 -9.43 -7.02 -10.70
N TRP A 49 -9.88 -5.93 -10.09
CA TRP A 49 -9.11 -5.18 -9.10
C TRP A 49 -8.70 -6.07 -7.93
N LEU A 50 -9.61 -6.85 -7.35
CA LEU A 50 -9.28 -7.78 -6.26
C LEU A 50 -8.20 -8.79 -6.66
N LYS A 51 -8.28 -9.34 -7.88
CA LYS A 51 -7.31 -10.29 -8.41
C LYS A 51 -5.93 -9.65 -8.61
N GLU A 52 -5.89 -8.44 -9.15
CA GLU A 52 -4.66 -7.66 -9.34
C GLU A 52 -4.04 -7.26 -7.99
N THR A 53 -4.84 -6.76 -7.06
CA THR A 53 -4.42 -6.43 -5.69
C THR A 53 -3.82 -7.64 -4.98
N LYS A 54 -4.49 -8.80 -5.03
CA LYS A 54 -3.95 -10.06 -4.48
C LYS A 54 -2.63 -10.47 -5.13
N TYR A 55 -2.53 -10.37 -6.45
CA TYR A 55 -1.31 -10.65 -7.21
C TYR A 55 -0.15 -9.71 -6.82
N HIS A 56 -0.44 -8.45 -6.50
CA HIS A 56 0.54 -7.49 -6.04
C HIS A 56 0.97 -7.75 -4.60
N ILE A 57 0.02 -7.90 -3.67
CA ILE A 57 0.32 -8.21 -2.26
C ILE A 57 1.18 -9.47 -2.16
N SER A 58 0.85 -10.53 -2.89
CA SER A 58 1.58 -11.82 -2.84
C SER A 58 3.03 -11.77 -3.35
N ARG A 59 3.46 -10.66 -3.96
CA ARG A 59 4.84 -10.46 -4.45
C ARG A 59 5.64 -9.48 -3.61
N CYS A 60 5.06 -8.99 -2.52
CA CYS A 60 5.75 -8.18 -1.54
C CYS A 60 6.22 -9.06 -0.37
N ASP A 61 7.32 -8.66 0.25
CA ASP A 61 7.81 -9.28 1.48
C ASP A 61 7.00 -8.85 2.70
N ALA A 62 6.34 -7.69 2.63
CA ALA A 62 5.53 -7.13 3.70
C ALA A 62 4.34 -6.36 3.16
N PHE A 63 3.26 -6.38 3.94
CA PHE A 63 2.06 -5.57 3.76
C PHE A 63 1.96 -4.60 4.94
N VAL A 64 1.93 -3.30 4.65
CA VAL A 64 1.90 -2.23 5.65
C VAL A 64 0.63 -1.42 5.45
N VAL A 65 -0.11 -1.24 6.54
CA VAL A 65 -1.30 -0.38 6.56
C VAL A 65 -0.96 0.92 7.26
N VAL A 66 -1.23 2.03 6.61
CA VAL A 66 -1.20 3.35 7.23
C VAL A 66 -2.58 3.63 7.81
N ILE A 67 -2.63 3.89 9.12
CA ILE A 67 -3.87 4.19 9.84
C ILE A 67 -3.89 5.68 10.18
N GLY A 68 -4.69 6.42 9.43
CA GLY A 68 -5.09 7.79 9.71
C GLY A 68 -6.46 7.87 10.38
N VAL A 69 -6.97 9.09 10.53
CA VAL A 69 -8.22 9.37 11.27
C VAL A 69 -9.46 8.84 10.56
N ASN A 70 -9.41 8.73 9.22
CA ASN A 70 -10.58 8.36 8.40
C ASN A 70 -10.46 6.94 7.81
N THR A 71 -9.42 6.18 8.18
CA THR A 71 -9.10 4.88 7.57
C THR A 71 -10.22 3.86 7.73
N GLU A 72 -11.06 3.95 8.78
CA GLU A 72 -12.21 3.07 8.94
C GLU A 72 -13.25 3.20 7.81
N THR A 73 -13.27 4.34 7.13
CA THR A 73 -14.17 4.62 5.99
C THR A 73 -13.52 4.35 4.62
N ALA A 74 -12.23 4.02 4.59
CA ALA A 74 -11.51 3.76 3.35
C ALA A 74 -11.83 2.34 2.82
N GLU A 75 -12.80 2.22 1.92
CA GLU A 75 -13.24 0.93 1.37
C GLU A 75 -12.09 0.11 0.76
N GLY A 76 -11.18 0.74 0.03
CA GLY A 76 -10.02 0.06 -0.56
C GLY A 76 -9.14 -0.64 0.49
N VAL A 77 -8.90 0.03 1.63
CA VAL A 77 -8.11 -0.54 2.74
C VAL A 77 -8.82 -1.75 3.36
N ARG A 78 -10.15 -1.68 3.52
CA ARG A 78 -10.94 -2.79 4.06
C ARG A 78 -10.85 -4.03 3.15
N HIS A 79 -11.00 -3.85 1.85
CA HIS A 79 -10.87 -4.96 0.89
C HIS A 79 -9.44 -5.51 0.81
N GLU A 80 -8.42 -4.66 0.94
CA GLU A 80 -7.02 -5.12 0.97
C GLU A 80 -6.70 -5.96 2.21
N LEU A 81 -7.34 -5.70 3.35
CA LEU A 81 -7.20 -6.47 4.58
C LEU A 81 -7.82 -7.88 4.52
N ASP A 82 -8.84 -8.08 3.67
CA ASP A 82 -9.53 -9.36 3.51
C ASP A 82 -8.80 -10.35 2.58
N ILE A 83 -7.70 -9.93 1.94
CA ILE A 83 -6.95 -10.70 0.91
C ILE A 83 -5.93 -11.68 1.50
#